data_AF-A0A9P9AI65-F1
#
_entry.id   AF-A0A9P9AI65-F1
#
_cell.length_a   1.000
_cell.length_b   1.000
_cell.length_c   1.000
_cell.angle_alpha   90.00
_cell.angle_beta   90.00
_cell.angle_gamma   90.00
#
_symmetry.space_group_name_H-M   'P 1'
#
loop_
_entity.id
_entity.type
_entity.pdbx_description
1 polymer ?
#
loop_
_entity_poly.entity_id
_entity_poly.type
_entity_poly.pdbx_seq_one_letter_code
_entity_poly.pdbx_strand_id
1 'polypeptide(L)'
;MVVAALGIPCHATAFMLRYFGLAPNLPLCFLTVIGWVAMVTGQSVVLWTRLHLVVYDERKIRWVLILIIFNACLVQIPESVLFVLCNLGNPAPYIDVFNIYKRIEIIGFTIQESIIASLLLWEAFHSLKPTVAIKPAQGRIIFRDLIFLVALVVLFDSVLIALEYTKKFEIETICKPFVYSIKLKVEFTVLNELLAFTRMRACSCSP
;
A
#
# COMPACT_ATOMS: atom_id res chain seq x y z
N MET A 1 -1.96 -9.49 -4.41
CA MET A 1 -1.92 -9.87 -2.98
C MET A 1 -0.74 -10.77 -2.64
N VAL A 2 -0.60 -11.94 -3.28
CA VAL A 2 0.50 -12.89 -2.98
C VAL A 2 1.89 -12.26 -3.13
N VAL A 3 2.14 -11.52 -4.22
CA VAL A 3 3.43 -10.84 -4.45
C VAL A 3 3.76 -9.85 -3.31
N ALA A 4 2.80 -9.03 -2.89
CA ALA A 4 2.97 -8.11 -1.77
C ALA A 4 3.22 -8.84 -0.45
N ALA A 5 2.47 -9.92 -0.20
CA ALA A 5 2.58 -10.73 1.00
C ALA A 5 3.93 -11.49 1.10
N LEU A 6 4.52 -11.89 -0.03
CA LEU A 6 5.85 -12.49 -0.10
C LEU A 6 6.97 -11.44 -0.06
N GLY A 7 6.73 -10.24 -0.58
CA GLY A 7 7.66 -9.12 -0.54
C GLY A 7 7.99 -8.64 0.88
N ILE A 8 6.98 -8.61 1.76
CA ILE A 8 7.12 -8.21 3.18
C ILE A 8 8.17 -9.04 3.94
N PRO A 9 8.03 -10.39 4.05
CA PRO A 9 9.01 -11.21 4.74
C PRO A 9 10.34 -11.26 4.01
N CYS A 10 10.36 -11.19 2.67
CA CYS A 10 11.58 -11.10 1.89
C CYS A 10 12.41 -9.87 2.27
N HIS A 11 11.78 -8.69 2.29
CA HIS A 11 12.40 -7.44 2.71
C HIS A 11 12.86 -7.48 4.17
N ALA A 12 11.98 -7.90 5.09
CA ALA A 12 12.31 -7.94 6.51
C ALA A 12 13.48 -8.88 6.82
N THR A 13 13.50 -10.07 6.19
CA THR A 13 14.56 -11.06 6.40
C THR A 13 15.88 -10.58 5.81
N ALA A 14 15.88 -10.02 4.59
CA ALA A 14 17.08 -9.49 3.96
C ALA A 14 17.68 -8.32 4.76
N PHE A 15 16.83 -7.43 5.27
CA PHE A 15 17.26 -6.31 6.09
C PHE A 15 17.84 -6.78 7.44
N MET A 16 17.19 -7.72 8.12
CA MET A 16 17.68 -8.28 9.39
C MET A 16 19.03 -9.00 9.22
N LEU A 17 19.16 -9.85 8.18
CA LEU A 17 20.43 -10.52 7.85
C LEU A 17 21.57 -9.53 7.62
N ARG A 18 21.26 -8.38 7.01
CA ARG A 18 22.22 -7.29 6.78
C ARG A 18 22.57 -6.57 8.08
N TYR A 19 21.58 -6.27 8.92
CA TYR A 19 21.77 -5.58 10.20
C TYR A 19 22.73 -6.35 11.13
N PHE A 20 22.61 -7.67 11.18
CA PHE A 20 23.49 -8.54 11.99
C PHE A 20 24.81 -8.92 11.29
N GLY A 21 25.05 -8.48 10.05
CA GLY A 21 26.28 -8.80 9.31
C GLY A 21 26.46 -10.30 8.99
N LEU A 22 25.37 -11.07 8.92
CA LEU A 22 25.41 -12.54 8.81
C LEU A 22 25.69 -13.04 7.38
N ALA A 23 25.68 -12.17 6.36
CA ALA A 23 25.88 -12.53 4.96
C ALA A 23 26.50 -11.38 4.14
N PRO A 24 27.00 -11.63 2.91
CA PRO A 24 27.62 -10.60 2.08
C PRO A 24 26.66 -9.45 1.78
N ASN A 25 27.15 -8.22 1.95
CA ASN A 25 26.33 -7.00 1.88
C ASN A 25 25.65 -6.77 0.52
N LEU A 26 26.34 -7.12 -0.58
CA LEU A 26 25.91 -6.82 -1.94
C LEU A 26 24.66 -7.64 -2.37
N PRO A 27 24.64 -8.98 -2.25
CA PRO A 27 23.45 -9.77 -2.55
C PRO A 27 22.25 -9.43 -1.66
N LEU A 28 22.49 -9.16 -0.37
CA LEU A 28 21.43 -8.76 0.57
C LEU A 28 20.84 -7.39 0.23
N CYS A 29 21.63 -6.44 -0.28
CA CYS A 29 21.11 -5.16 -0.76
C CYS A 29 20.11 -5.34 -1.91
N PHE A 30 20.46 -6.15 -2.92
CA PHE A 30 19.54 -6.43 -4.04
C PHE A 30 18.27 -7.14 -3.57
N LEU A 31 18.39 -8.11 -2.67
CA LEU A 31 17.24 -8.82 -2.12
C LEU A 31 16.32 -7.87 -1.33
N THR A 32 16.91 -6.94 -0.57
CA THR A 32 16.18 -5.92 0.20
C THR A 32 15.39 -5.00 -0.73
N VAL A 33 16.00 -4.55 -1.83
CA VAL A 33 15.37 -3.70 -2.86
C VAL A 33 14.24 -4.44 -3.55
N ILE A 34 14.46 -5.69 -3.99
CA ILE A 34 13.43 -6.49 -4.66
C ILE A 34 12.23 -6.72 -3.73
N GLY A 35 12.50 -7.09 -2.47
CA GLY A 35 11.46 -7.27 -1.46
C GLY A 35 10.68 -5.99 -1.19
N TRP A 36 11.38 -4.85 -1.12
CA TRP A 36 10.76 -3.53 -0.92
C TRP A 36 9.88 -3.12 -2.10
N VAL A 37 10.37 -3.24 -3.34
CA VAL A 37 9.58 -2.95 -4.55
C VAL A 37 8.35 -3.86 -4.62
N ALA A 38 8.52 -5.16 -4.38
CA ALA A 38 7.41 -6.11 -4.36
C ALA A 38 6.37 -5.77 -3.26
N MET A 39 6.84 -5.31 -2.10
CA MET A 39 5.99 -4.86 -1.00
C MET A 39 5.21 -3.60 -1.37
N VAL A 40 5.88 -2.49 -1.69
CA VAL A 40 5.22 -1.18 -1.89
C VAL A 40 4.38 -1.15 -3.17
N THR A 41 4.93 -1.60 -4.30
CA THR A 41 4.19 -1.65 -5.57
C THR A 41 3.08 -2.69 -5.50
N GLY A 42 3.35 -3.82 -4.85
CA GLY A 42 2.34 -4.86 -4.66
C GLY A 42 1.11 -4.36 -3.91
N GLN A 43 1.27 -3.45 -2.94
CA GLN A 43 0.16 -2.86 -2.18
C GLN A 43 -0.69 -1.92 -3.02
N SER A 44 -0.03 -1.04 -3.77
CA SER A 44 -0.70 -0.15 -4.72
C SER A 44 -1.50 -0.93 -5.77
N VAL A 45 -0.96 -2.04 -6.26
CA VAL A 45 -1.65 -2.93 -7.20
C VAL A 45 -2.83 -3.65 -6.54
N VAL A 46 -2.73 -4.04 -5.27
CA VAL A 46 -3.87 -4.64 -4.53
C VAL A 46 -5.02 -3.66 -4.41
N LEU A 47 -4.75 -2.41 -4.02
CA LEU A 47 -5.73 -1.33 -3.98
C LEU A 47 -6.38 -1.12 -5.36
N TRP A 48 -5.58 -1.14 -6.43
CA TRP A 48 -6.07 -1.03 -7.81
C TRP A 48 -6.98 -2.19 -8.22
N THR A 49 -6.59 -3.44 -7.96
CA THR A 49 -7.42 -4.62 -8.27
C THR A 49 -8.77 -4.54 -7.56
N ARG A 50 -8.80 -4.04 -6.32
CA ARG A 50 -10.05 -3.84 -5.59
C ARG A 50 -10.90 -2.74 -6.20
N LEU A 51 -10.30 -1.61 -6.56
CA LEU A 51 -11.00 -0.52 -7.23
C LEU A 51 -11.62 -1.02 -8.56
N HIS A 52 -10.91 -1.86 -9.31
CA HIS A 52 -11.40 -2.49 -10.54
C HIS A 52 -12.64 -3.37 -10.33
N LEU A 53 -12.81 -3.96 -9.14
CA LEU A 53 -14.00 -4.77 -8.83
C LEU A 53 -15.22 -3.92 -8.48
N VAL A 54 -15.03 -2.67 -8.04
CA VAL A 54 -16.12 -1.80 -7.55
C VAL A 54 -16.51 -0.76 -8.59
N VAL A 55 -15.54 -0.22 -9.35
CA VAL A 55 -15.76 0.83 -10.36
C VAL A 55 -16.04 0.18 -11.71
N TYR A 56 -17.15 0.54 -12.37
CA TYR A 56 -17.47 0.11 -13.73
C TYR A 56 -16.78 0.94 -14.82
N ASP A 57 -16.34 2.17 -14.50
CA ASP A 57 -15.69 3.06 -15.46
C ASP A 57 -14.21 2.72 -15.65
N GLU A 58 -13.90 2.05 -16.76
CA GLU A 58 -12.54 1.65 -17.12
C GLU A 58 -11.56 2.82 -17.26
N ARG A 59 -12.03 4.02 -17.62
CA ARG A 59 -11.10 5.16 -17.83
C ARG A 59 -10.45 5.57 -16.51
N LYS A 60 -11.23 5.67 -15.43
CA LYS A 60 -10.71 6.02 -14.10
C LYS A 60 -9.70 4.99 -13.62
N ILE A 61 -10.00 3.71 -13.80
CA ILE A 61 -9.12 2.60 -13.41
C ILE A 61 -7.79 2.64 -14.18
N ARG A 62 -7.83 2.93 -15.48
CA ARG A 62 -6.60 3.09 -16.30
C ARG A 62 -5.77 4.28 -15.86
N TRP A 63 -6.38 5.42 -15.54
CA TRP A 63 -5.66 6.58 -15.01
C TRP A 63 -4.98 6.29 -13.67
N VAL A 64 -5.66 5.57 -12.77
CA VAL A 64 -5.07 5.13 -11.50
C VAL A 64 -3.88 4.18 -11.74
N LEU A 65 -4.00 3.24 -12.69
CA LEU A 65 -2.90 2.35 -13.03
C LEU A 65 -1.68 3.12 -13.56
N ILE A 66 -1.92 4.08 -14.46
CA ILE A 66 -0.87 4.95 -14.99
C ILE A 66 -0.19 5.72 -13.85
N LEU A 67 -0.96 6.25 -12.91
CA LEU A 67 -0.43 6.95 -11.73
C LEU A 67 0.46 6.02 -10.87
N ILE A 68 0.03 4.78 -10.63
CA ILE A 68 0.81 3.78 -9.88
C ILE A 68 2.12 3.47 -10.60
N ILE A 69 2.07 3.20 -11.90
CA ILE A 69 3.26 2.86 -12.70
C ILE A 69 4.23 4.04 -12.76
N PHE A 70 3.71 5.24 -12.99
CA PHE A 70 4.50 6.45 -13.06
C PHE A 70 5.23 6.74 -11.75
N ASN A 71 4.52 6.64 -10.61
CA ASN A 71 5.12 6.83 -9.29
C ASN A 71 6.15 5.73 -8.99
N ALA A 72 5.84 4.47 -9.28
CA ALA A 72 6.77 3.35 -9.13
C ALA A 72 8.07 3.59 -9.92
N CYS A 73 7.99 3.98 -11.19
CA CYS A 73 9.18 4.23 -12.00
C CYS A 73 9.96 5.47 -11.54
N LEU A 74 9.29 6.61 -11.30
CA LEU A 74 9.97 7.86 -10.97
C LEU A 74 10.60 7.87 -9.58
N VAL A 75 9.99 7.17 -8.62
CA VAL A 75 10.42 7.23 -7.23
C VAL A 75 11.25 6.00 -6.85
N GLN A 76 10.79 4.78 -7.20
CA GLN A 76 11.49 3.57 -6.74
C GLN A 76 12.82 3.36 -7.46
N ILE A 77 12.94 3.75 -8.73
CA ILE A 77 14.19 3.55 -9.47
C ILE A 77 15.31 4.42 -8.87
N PRO A 78 15.16 5.75 -8.72
CA PRO A 78 16.20 6.58 -8.11
C PRO A 78 16.53 6.17 -6.68
N GLU A 79 15.53 5.84 -5.86
CA GLU A 79 15.77 5.41 -4.49
C GLU A 79 16.54 4.08 -4.42
N SER A 80 16.19 3.11 -5.27
CA SER A 80 16.93 1.84 -5.37
C SER A 80 18.39 2.05 -5.75
N VAL A 81 18.64 2.91 -6.72
CA VAL A 81 20.00 3.24 -7.17
C VAL A 81 20.78 3.93 -6.04
N LEU A 82 20.19 4.92 -5.38
CA LEU A 82 20.80 5.62 -4.25
C LEU A 82 21.09 4.69 -3.08
N PHE A 83 20.17 3.75 -2.77
CA PHE A 83 20.37 2.76 -1.73
C PHE A 83 21.57 1.86 -2.03
N VAL A 84 21.69 1.37 -3.27
CA VAL A 84 22.83 0.54 -3.68
C VAL A 84 24.14 1.34 -3.67
N LEU A 85 24.13 2.60 -4.15
CA LEU A 85 25.31 3.47 -4.14
C LEU A 85 25.81 3.77 -2.71
N CYS A 86 24.91 4.02 -1.77
CA CYS A 86 25.25 4.20 -0.35
C CYS A 86 25.91 2.95 0.26
N ASN A 87 25.71 1.76 -0.33
CA ASN A 87 26.22 0.49 0.18
C ASN A 87 27.45 -0.07 -0.59
N LEU A 88 27.82 0.53 -1.73
CA LEU A 88 28.94 0.07 -2.58
C LEU A 88 30.23 0.90 -2.44
N GLY A 89 30.18 2.11 -1.87
CA GLY A 89 31.33 3.03 -1.87
C GLY A 89 31.28 4.10 -0.78
N ASN A 90 31.85 5.29 -1.04
CA ASN A 90 31.86 6.43 -0.12
C ASN A 90 30.43 6.96 0.08
N PRO A 91 29.81 6.77 1.26
CA PRO A 91 28.38 7.05 1.44
C PRO A 91 28.09 8.53 1.70
N ALA A 92 29.09 9.32 2.11
CA ALA A 92 28.92 10.71 2.55
C ALA A 92 28.14 11.62 1.56
N PRO A 93 28.42 11.62 0.24
CA PRO A 93 27.68 12.48 -0.70
C PRO A 93 26.26 11.98 -1.04
N TYR A 94 25.96 10.70 -0.81
CA TYR A 94 24.70 10.08 -1.25
C TYR A 94 23.65 9.97 -0.14
N ILE A 95 24.05 10.01 1.13
CA ILE A 95 23.12 9.89 2.28
C ILE A 95 22.08 11.01 2.28
N ASP A 96 22.50 12.26 2.07
CA ASP A 96 21.57 13.39 2.10
C ASP A 96 20.57 13.32 0.95
N VAL A 97 21.05 12.97 -0.25
CA VAL A 97 20.20 12.80 -1.44
C VAL A 97 19.22 11.62 -1.24
N PHE A 98 19.70 10.51 -0.68
CA PHE A 98 18.86 9.36 -0.34
C PHE A 98 17.74 9.74 0.62
N ASN A 99 18.05 10.49 1.68
CA ASN A 99 17.04 10.93 2.66
C ASN A 99 15.99 11.87 2.04
N ILE A 100 16.38 12.73 1.09
CA ILE A 100 15.42 13.59 0.37
C ILE A 100 14.47 12.72 -0.48
N TYR A 101 15.03 11.79 -1.27
CA TYR A 101 14.23 10.90 -2.12
C TYR A 101 13.29 10.02 -1.31
N LYS A 102 13.74 9.51 -0.16
CA LYS A 102 12.93 8.72 0.76
C LYS A 102 11.72 9.49 1.31
N ARG A 103 11.88 10.78 1.61
CA ARG A 103 10.74 11.63 2.00
C ARG A 103 9.76 11.86 0.86
N ILE A 104 10.29 12.09 -0.34
CA ILE A 104 9.46 12.23 -1.55
C ILE A 104 8.69 10.93 -1.79
N GLU A 105 9.33 9.77 -1.58
CA GLU A 105 8.72 8.45 -1.71
C GLU A 105 7.51 8.27 -0.80
N ILE A 106 7.70 8.45 0.50
CA ILE A 106 6.63 8.25 1.49
C ILE A 106 5.46 9.21 1.25
N ILE A 107 5.75 10.49 0.95
CA ILE A 107 4.71 11.48 0.64
C ILE A 107 3.98 11.11 -0.65
N GLY A 108 4.73 10.75 -1.71
CA GLY A 108 4.18 10.37 -3.01
C GLY A 108 3.27 9.15 -2.92
N PHE A 109 3.70 8.09 -2.25
CA PHE A 109 2.86 6.91 -2.01
C PHE A 109 1.66 7.21 -1.12
N THR A 110 1.81 8.04 -0.09
CA THR A 110 0.67 8.42 0.77
C THR A 110 -0.39 9.18 -0.03
N ILE A 111 0.02 10.12 -0.90
CA ILE A 111 -0.90 10.85 -1.77
C ILE A 111 -1.60 9.87 -2.72
N GLN A 112 -0.85 8.97 -3.36
CA GLN A 112 -1.41 7.95 -4.24
C GLN A 112 -2.41 7.04 -3.51
N GLU A 113 -2.06 6.50 -2.35
CA GLU A 113 -2.93 5.64 -1.55
C GLU A 113 -4.17 6.40 -1.08
N SER A 114 -4.02 7.67 -0.68
CA SER A 114 -5.15 8.54 -0.30
C SER A 114 -6.12 8.79 -1.47
N ILE A 115 -5.61 9.01 -2.68
CA ILE A 115 -6.44 9.18 -3.89
C ILE A 115 -7.22 7.89 -4.16
N ILE A 116 -6.58 6.73 -4.12
CA ILE A 116 -7.23 5.45 -4.39
C ILE A 116 -8.27 5.13 -3.30
N ALA A 117 -7.93 5.35 -2.04
CA ALA A 117 -8.82 5.17 -0.91
C ALA A 117 -10.06 6.08 -1.00
N SER A 118 -9.88 7.34 -1.40
CA SER A 118 -10.97 8.30 -1.60
C SER A 118 -11.91 7.87 -2.73
N LEU A 119 -11.35 7.39 -3.85
CA LEU A 119 -12.13 6.86 -4.97
C LEU A 119 -12.93 5.61 -4.58
N LEU A 120 -12.31 4.69 -3.84
CA LEU A 120 -12.98 3.50 -3.32
C LEU A 120 -14.15 3.90 -2.41
N LEU A 121 -13.91 4.85 -1.49
CA LEU A 121 -14.93 5.33 -0.58
C LEU A 121 -16.10 5.97 -1.35
N TRP A 122 -15.80 6.82 -2.33
CA TRP A 122 -16.82 7.43 -3.20
C TRP A 122 -17.68 6.38 -3.91
N GLU A 123 -17.05 5.40 -4.57
CA GLU A 123 -17.77 4.38 -5.33
C GLU A 123 -18.58 3.47 -4.40
N ALA A 124 -18.03 3.18 -3.22
CA ALA A 124 -18.76 2.47 -2.19
C ALA A 124 -19.98 3.26 -1.72
N PHE A 125 -19.88 4.56 -1.43
CA PHE A 125 -21.03 5.40 -1.08
C PHE A 125 -22.11 5.37 -2.17
N HIS A 126 -21.71 5.52 -3.44
CA HIS A 126 -22.63 5.48 -4.57
C HIS A 126 -23.30 4.10 -4.68
N SER A 127 -22.52 3.05 -4.55
CA SER A 127 -22.97 1.68 -4.57
C SER A 127 -23.80 1.29 -3.36
N LEU A 128 -23.62 1.88 -2.17
CA LEU A 128 -24.35 1.49 -0.95
C LEU A 128 -25.68 2.23 -0.78
N LYS A 129 -25.84 3.42 -1.38
CA LYS A 129 -27.06 4.23 -1.31
C LYS A 129 -28.36 3.46 -1.64
N PRO A 130 -28.43 2.60 -2.69
CA PRO A 130 -29.62 1.82 -3.00
C PRO A 130 -29.87 0.69 -1.99
N THR A 131 -28.82 0.09 -1.42
CA THR A 131 -28.96 -1.06 -0.50
C THR A 131 -29.39 -0.63 0.89
N VAL A 132 -28.92 0.52 1.36
CA VAL A 132 -29.40 1.13 2.62
C VAL A 132 -30.89 1.49 2.53
N ALA A 133 -31.40 1.84 1.34
CA ALA A 133 -32.82 2.09 1.13
C ALA A 133 -33.68 0.81 1.26
N ILE A 134 -33.13 -0.36 0.93
CA ILE A 134 -33.85 -1.65 0.94
C ILE A 134 -33.72 -2.36 2.30
N LYS A 135 -32.52 -2.37 2.91
CA LYS A 135 -32.24 -2.95 4.23
C LYS A 135 -31.39 -2.00 5.08
N PRO A 136 -32.00 -1.03 5.80
CA PRO A 136 -31.28 0.05 6.46
C PRO A 136 -30.37 -0.41 7.60
N ALA A 137 -30.78 -1.44 8.37
CA ALA A 137 -30.00 -1.90 9.53
C ALA A 137 -28.69 -2.61 9.15
N GLN A 138 -28.77 -3.61 8.25
CA GLN A 138 -27.59 -4.36 7.80
C GLN A 138 -26.67 -3.51 6.92
N GLY A 139 -27.23 -2.74 5.98
CA GLY A 139 -26.43 -1.87 5.12
C GLY A 139 -25.62 -0.82 5.88
N ARG A 140 -26.17 -0.26 6.97
CA ARG A 140 -25.49 0.77 7.77
C ARG A 140 -24.33 0.21 8.60
N ILE A 141 -24.44 -1.02 9.11
CA ILE A 141 -23.36 -1.67 9.85
C ILE A 141 -22.16 -1.80 8.92
N ILE A 142 -22.35 -2.40 7.75
CA ILE A 142 -21.19 -2.67 6.93
C ILE A 142 -20.65 -1.40 6.25
N PHE A 143 -21.53 -0.44 5.97
CA PHE A 143 -21.08 0.86 5.54
C PHE A 143 -20.11 1.52 6.56
N ARG A 144 -20.43 1.42 7.85
CA ARG A 144 -19.56 1.90 8.93
C ARG A 144 -18.26 1.10 9.00
N ASP A 145 -18.34 -0.22 8.86
CA ASP A 145 -17.15 -1.08 8.94
C ASP A 145 -16.19 -0.81 7.76
N LEU A 146 -16.74 -0.52 6.57
CA LEU A 146 -15.97 -0.09 5.41
C LEU A 146 -15.25 1.26 5.65
N ILE A 147 -15.97 2.26 6.17
CA ILE A 147 -15.36 3.55 6.54
C ILE A 147 -14.24 3.34 7.56
N PHE A 148 -14.50 2.52 8.59
CA PHE A 148 -13.52 2.26 9.64
C PHE A 148 -12.24 1.66 9.07
N LEU A 149 -12.36 0.68 8.16
CA LEU A 149 -11.21 0.05 7.52
C LEU A 149 -10.42 1.04 6.63
N VAL A 150 -11.10 1.90 5.87
CA VAL A 150 -10.44 2.96 5.08
C VAL A 150 -9.73 3.97 5.98
N ALA A 151 -10.38 4.41 7.07
CA ALA A 151 -9.79 5.32 8.04
C ALA A 151 -8.55 4.71 8.71
N LEU A 152 -8.56 3.39 8.98
CA LEU A 152 -7.44 2.67 9.54
C LEU A 152 -6.22 2.66 8.59
N VAL A 153 -6.43 2.52 7.27
CA VAL A 153 -5.33 2.61 6.29
C VAL A 153 -4.70 4.00 6.29
N VAL A 154 -5.52 5.07 6.26
CA VAL A 154 -5.03 6.45 6.32
C VAL A 154 -4.29 6.75 7.63
N LEU A 155 -4.76 6.19 8.74
CA LEU A 155 -4.04 6.28 10.02
C LEU A 155 -2.65 5.66 9.91
N PHE A 156 -2.53 4.48 9.30
CA PHE A 156 -1.24 3.83 9.09
C PHE A 156 -0.29 4.64 8.20
N ASP A 157 -0.80 5.33 7.18
CA ASP A 157 0.00 6.27 6.38
C ASP A 157 0.54 7.43 7.21
N SER A 158 -0.31 8.02 8.05
CA SER A 158 0.10 9.12 8.93
C SER A 158 1.20 8.69 9.91
N VAL A 159 1.15 7.45 10.40
CA VAL A 159 2.19 6.87 11.27
C VAL A 159 3.51 6.72 10.52
N LEU A 160 3.49 6.23 9.27
CA LEU A 160 4.71 6.10 8.45
C LEU A 160 5.34 7.46 8.17
N ILE A 161 4.53 8.47 7.85
CA ILE A 161 5.01 9.86 7.68
C ILE A 161 5.65 10.35 8.99
N ALA A 162 5.00 10.18 10.13
CA ALA A 162 5.54 10.62 11.41
C ALA A 162 6.88 9.94 11.76
N LEU A 163 7.03 8.64 11.46
CA LEU A 163 8.29 7.93 11.66
C LEU A 163 9.41 8.50 10.78
N GLU A 164 9.13 8.82 9.52
CA GLU A 164 10.11 9.44 8.61
C GLU A 164 10.63 10.77 9.16
N TYR A 165 9.74 11.61 9.72
CA TYR A 165 10.15 12.88 10.33
C TYR A 165 11.01 12.71 11.58
N THR A 166 11.00 11.52 12.20
CA THR A 166 11.86 11.19 13.35
C THR A 166 13.32 10.94 12.93
N LYS A 167 13.61 10.86 11.62
CA LYS A 167 14.94 10.61 11.03
C LYS A 167 15.64 9.33 11.51
N LYS A 168 14.89 8.38 12.09
CA LYS A 168 15.40 7.10 12.59
C LYS A 168 15.17 6.01 11.54
N PHE A 169 16.10 5.92 10.59
CA PHE A 169 16.02 5.01 9.44
C PHE A 169 15.78 3.53 9.85
N GLU A 170 16.45 3.06 10.89
CA GLU A 170 16.34 1.65 11.33
C GLU A 170 14.94 1.31 11.85
N ILE A 171 14.39 2.17 12.71
CA ILE A 171 13.06 1.97 13.30
C ILE A 171 12.00 1.98 12.20
N GLU A 172 12.09 2.94 11.29
CA GLU A 172 11.17 3.04 10.18
C GLU A 172 11.24 1.83 9.24
N THR A 173 12.45 1.36 8.91
CA THR A 173 12.64 0.20 8.02
C THR A 173 12.04 -1.08 8.64
N ILE A 174 12.07 -1.22 9.96
CA ILE A 174 11.45 -2.35 10.66
C ILE A 174 9.91 -2.18 10.76
N CYS A 175 9.43 -0.97 11.01
CA CYS A 175 8.00 -0.70 11.13
C CYS A 175 7.25 -0.76 9.79
N LYS A 176 7.91 -0.42 8.67
CA LYS A 176 7.30 -0.35 7.33
C LYS A 176 6.69 -1.72 6.92
N PRO A 177 7.40 -2.86 6.96
CA PRO A 177 6.82 -4.19 6.71
C PRO A 177 5.65 -4.56 7.62
N PHE A 178 5.72 -4.19 8.91
CA PHE A 178 4.65 -4.45 9.86
C PHE A 178 3.36 -3.70 9.48
N VAL A 179 3.48 -2.41 9.21
CA VAL A 179 2.36 -1.57 8.76
C VAL A 179 1.77 -2.12 7.46
N TYR A 180 2.62 -2.43 6.47
CA TYR A 180 2.16 -2.99 5.19
C TYR A 180 1.49 -4.37 5.34
N SER A 181 1.90 -5.19 6.31
CA SER A 181 1.21 -6.45 6.61
C SER A 181 -0.21 -6.21 7.13
N ILE A 182 -0.39 -5.24 8.04
CA ILE A 182 -1.72 -4.89 8.54
C ILE A 182 -2.57 -4.31 7.41
N LYS A 183 -2.02 -3.42 6.57
CA LYS A 183 -2.70 -2.91 5.38
C LYS A 183 -3.22 -4.04 4.51
N LEU A 184 -2.42 -5.06 4.17
CA LEU A 184 -2.91 -6.21 3.38
C LEU A 184 -4.08 -6.95 4.04
N LYS A 185 -4.03 -7.13 5.36
CA LYS A 185 -5.14 -7.77 6.09
C LYS A 185 -6.41 -6.94 6.03
N VAL A 186 -6.28 -5.63 6.22
CA VAL A 186 -7.40 -4.68 6.11
C VAL A 186 -7.99 -4.74 4.70
N GLU A 187 -7.16 -4.64 3.67
CA GLU A 187 -7.55 -4.72 2.26
C GLU A 187 -8.32 -6.02 1.94
N PHE A 188 -7.87 -7.15 2.48
CA PHE A 188 -8.54 -8.44 2.33
C PHE A 188 -9.91 -8.49 3.03
N THR A 189 -10.00 -7.98 4.25
CA THR A 189 -11.29 -7.88 4.96
C THR A 189 -12.26 -7.00 4.21
N VAL A 190 -11.82 -5.84 3.73
CA VAL A 190 -12.70 -4.94 2.98
C VAL A 190 -13.20 -5.61 1.69
N LEU A 191 -12.34 -6.36 0.99
CA LEU A 191 -12.76 -7.09 -0.21
C LEU A 191 -13.86 -8.12 0.10
N ASN A 192 -13.72 -8.86 1.20
CA ASN A 192 -14.72 -9.85 1.62
C ASN A 192 -16.06 -9.20 1.96
N GLU A 193 -16.03 -8.06 2.66
CA GLU A 193 -17.24 -7.27 2.92
C GLU A 193 -17.89 -6.82 1.60
N LEU A 194 -17.11 -6.25 0.68
CA LEU A 194 -17.60 -5.84 -0.65
C LEU A 194 -18.25 -6.99 -1.43
N LEU A 195 -17.64 -8.19 -1.43
CA LEU A 195 -18.21 -9.37 -2.08
C LEU A 195 -19.50 -9.85 -1.40
N ALA A 196 -19.58 -9.77 -0.08
CA ALA A 196 -20.81 -10.07 0.65
C ALA A 196 -21.97 -9.14 0.24
N PHE A 197 -21.70 -7.84 -0.01
CA PHE A 197 -22.73 -6.92 -0.55
C PHE A 197 -23.23 -7.33 -1.91
N THR A 198 -22.31 -7.59 -2.84
CA THR A 198 -22.69 -7.90 -4.22
C THR A 198 -23.54 -9.16 -4.26
N ARG A 199 -23.24 -10.18 -3.44
CA ARG A 199 -24.07 -11.38 -3.29
C ARG A 199 -25.44 -11.09 -2.69
N MET A 200 -25.54 -10.26 -1.65
CA MET A 200 -26.84 -9.89 -1.06
C MET A 200 -27.77 -9.19 -2.06
N ARG A 201 -27.22 -8.37 -2.97
CA ARG A 201 -27.99 -7.77 -4.07
C ARG A 201 -28.53 -8.81 -5.04
N ALA A 202 -27.69 -9.76 -5.46
CA ALA A 202 -28.10 -10.81 -6.40
C ALA A 202 -29.25 -11.69 -5.86
N CYS A 203 -29.20 -12.08 -4.59
CA CYS A 203 -30.29 -12.86 -3.95
C CYS A 203 -31.59 -12.05 -3.73
N SER A 204 -31.54 -10.72 -3.81
CA SER A 204 -32.74 -9.89 -3.70
C SER A 204 -33.50 -9.75 -5.04
N CYS A 205 -32.93 -10.28 -6.13
CA CYS A 205 -33.49 -10.23 -7.48
C CYS A 205 -34.05 -11.58 -7.98
N SER A 206 -34.09 -12.61 -7.15
CA SER A 206 -34.79 -13.86 -7.47
C SER A 206 -36.23 -13.79 -6.94
N PRO A 207 -37.25 -13.70 -7.83
CA PRO A 207 -38.66 -13.75 -7.47
C PRO A 207 -39.10 -15.14 -6.98
#